data_AF-A0A836QHC9-F1
#
_entry.id   AF-A0A836QHC9-F1
#
_cell.length_a   1.000
_cell.length_b   1.000
_cell.length_c   1.000
_cell.angle_alpha   90.00
_cell.angle_beta   90.00
_cell.angle_gamma   90.00
#
_symmetry.space_group_name_H-M   'P 1'
#
loop_
_entity.id
_entity.type
_entity.pdbx_description
1 polymer ?
#
loop_
_entity_poly.entity_id
_entity_poly.type
_entity_poly.pdbx_seq_one_letter_code
_entity_poly.pdbx_strand_id
1 'polypeptide(L)'
;MTGTSADGIDTVLAEIEGCGESTKFRLLAFRTCEIPDKLRDDLFCLFLPDALVDDLCRLNFALGEALATAALAVIEEAGMKPEEVDLVGSHGQTVRHLPGGQPPSTLQIGEPAVIAQRTGITTIADFRPADMAAGGEGAPLVPLVDHMLFASEAGKGRIMLNIGGIANVTVLPAGAGPNEVLAFDLGPGNVLMDGAVVYLTGGRERFDRDGARAAAGRADEESVAR
;
A
#
# COMPACT_ATOMS: atom_id res chain seq x y z
N MET A 1 5.05 0.00 -3.80
CA MET A 1 3.64 -0.10 -3.35
C MET A 1 2.92 1.13 -3.86
N THR A 2 1.67 1.01 -4.31
CA THR A 2 0.80 2.16 -4.47
C THR A 2 -0.39 2.01 -3.53
N GLY A 3 -0.68 3.05 -2.75
CA GLY A 3 -1.85 3.08 -1.88
C GLY A 3 -3.15 3.13 -2.69
N THR A 4 -4.29 2.94 -2.02
CA THR A 4 -5.61 3.12 -2.66
C THR A 4 -5.86 4.54 -3.16
N SER A 5 -5.14 5.53 -2.61
CA SER A 5 -5.09 6.93 -3.06
C SER A 5 -4.41 7.12 -4.42
N ALA A 6 -3.61 6.16 -4.88
CA ALA A 6 -2.85 6.23 -6.14
C ALA A 6 -2.08 7.56 -6.33
N ASP A 7 -1.68 8.19 -5.24
CA ASP A 7 -1.01 9.48 -5.19
C ASP A 7 0.50 9.38 -5.42
N GLY A 8 1.08 8.22 -5.12
CA GLY A 8 2.49 7.94 -5.36
C GLY A 8 2.79 6.44 -5.42
N ILE A 9 4.00 6.14 -5.92
CA ILE A 9 4.64 4.84 -5.83
C ILE A 9 5.71 4.94 -4.74
N ASP A 10 5.42 4.33 -3.59
CA ASP A 10 6.40 4.17 -2.53
C ASP A 10 7.34 3.01 -2.86
N THR A 11 8.64 3.30 -2.83
CA THR A 11 9.72 2.36 -3.08
C THR A 11 10.71 2.38 -1.93
N VAL A 12 11.08 1.18 -1.49
CA VAL A 12 12.04 0.95 -0.42
C VAL A 12 13.11 0.04 -0.99
N LEU A 13 14.37 0.42 -0.83
CA LEU A 13 15.49 -0.49 -0.93
C LEU A 13 15.96 -0.83 0.47
N ALA A 14 15.94 -2.12 0.81
CA ALA A 14 16.32 -2.61 2.13
C ALA A 14 17.18 -3.86 2.00
N GLU A 15 18.14 -3.98 2.90
CA GLU A 15 18.86 -5.23 3.14
C GLU A 15 18.06 -6.06 4.16
N ILE A 16 17.84 -7.33 3.82
CA ILE A 16 17.10 -8.29 4.65
C ILE A 16 18.02 -9.48 4.91
N GLU A 17 18.31 -9.73 6.19
CA GLU A 17 19.14 -10.87 6.61
C GLU A 17 18.36 -11.81 7.52
N GLY A 18 18.66 -13.10 7.44
CA GLY A 18 18.03 -14.13 8.27
C GLY A 18 16.64 -14.53 7.78
N CYS A 19 15.86 -15.19 8.65
CA CYS A 19 14.52 -15.64 8.34
C CYS A 19 13.64 -15.78 9.60
N GLY A 20 12.32 -15.75 9.42
CA GLY A 20 11.36 -15.85 10.51
C GLY A 20 11.55 -14.74 11.55
N GLU A 21 11.53 -15.08 12.84
CA GLU A 21 11.73 -14.13 13.95
C GLU A 21 13.16 -13.57 14.04
N SER A 22 14.12 -14.21 13.38
CA SER A 22 15.52 -13.73 13.33
C SER A 22 15.78 -12.74 12.20
N THR A 23 14.75 -12.41 11.41
CA THR A 23 14.86 -11.50 10.27
C THR A 23 15.26 -10.10 10.73
N LYS A 24 16.30 -9.56 10.11
CA LYS A 24 16.79 -8.20 10.33
C LYS A 24 16.56 -7.37 9.08
N PHE A 25 16.18 -6.11 9.30
CA PHE A 25 15.91 -5.16 8.23
C PHE A 25 16.84 -3.95 8.39
N ARG A 26 17.50 -3.55 7.30
CA ARG A 26 18.23 -2.28 7.22
C ARG A 26 17.75 -1.50 6.02
N LEU A 27 17.12 -0.35 6.27
CA LEU A 27 16.71 0.57 5.22
C LEU A 27 17.95 1.20 4.57
N LEU A 28 18.07 1.07 3.26
CA LEU A 28 19.15 1.67 2.46
C LEU A 28 18.69 2.98 1.83
N ALA A 29 17.51 2.96 1.21
CA ALA A 29 16.89 4.14 0.62
C ALA A 29 15.36 4.01 0.64
N PHE A 30 14.68 5.15 0.66
CA PHE A 30 13.23 5.26 0.51
C PHE A 30 12.93 6.41 -0.43
N ARG A 31 12.01 6.17 -1.36
CA ARG A 31 11.57 7.17 -2.32
C ARG A 31 10.09 7.01 -2.62
N THR A 32 9.37 8.13 -2.63
CA THR A 32 8.03 8.20 -3.21
C THR A 32 8.14 8.85 -4.59
N CYS A 33 7.76 8.12 -5.62
CA CYS A 33 7.69 8.64 -6.98
C CYS A 33 6.25 9.05 -7.31
N GLU A 34 6.05 10.26 -7.83
CA GLU A 34 4.72 10.71 -8.25
C GLU A 34 4.20 9.87 -9.43
N ILE A 35 2.93 9.47 -9.35
CA ILE A 35 2.24 8.87 -10.51
C ILE A 35 1.81 10.01 -11.44
N PRO A 36 2.14 9.96 -12.74
CA PRO A 36 1.69 10.97 -13.69
C PRO A 36 0.17 11.13 -13.63
N ASP A 37 -0.31 12.37 -13.55
CA ASP A 37 -1.74 12.68 -13.36
C ASP A 37 -2.65 11.90 -14.33
N LYS A 38 -2.26 11.80 -15.61
CA LYS A 38 -3.03 11.04 -16.60
C LYS A 38 -3.12 9.54 -16.27
N LEU A 39 -2.03 8.90 -15.84
CA LEU A 39 -2.05 7.50 -15.44
C LEU A 39 -2.91 7.30 -14.21
N ARG A 40 -2.80 8.21 -13.23
CA ARG A 40 -3.63 8.14 -12.03
C ARG A 40 -5.11 8.28 -12.33
N ASP A 41 -5.49 9.27 -13.14
CA ASP A 41 -6.89 9.51 -13.51
C ASP A 41 -7.46 8.29 -14.24
N ASP A 42 -6.68 7.65 -15.13
CA ASP A 42 -7.06 6.40 -15.77
C ASP A 42 -7.22 5.24 -14.78
N LEU A 43 -6.33 5.13 -13.78
CA LEU A 43 -6.44 4.12 -12.72
C LEU A 43 -7.72 4.30 -11.89
N PHE A 44 -8.11 5.55 -11.60
CA PHE A 44 -9.36 5.83 -10.90
C PHE A 44 -10.59 5.40 -11.70
N CYS A 45 -10.55 5.47 -13.03
CA CYS A 45 -11.63 4.94 -13.86
C CYS A 45 -11.83 3.42 -13.67
N LEU A 46 -10.78 2.66 -13.35
CA LEU A 46 -10.91 1.23 -13.06
C LEU A 46 -11.69 0.95 -11.77
N PHE A 47 -11.85 1.95 -10.90
CA PHE A 47 -12.64 1.80 -9.68
C PHE A 47 -14.14 1.98 -9.94
N LEU A 48 -14.55 2.40 -11.13
CA LEU A 48 -15.96 2.57 -11.49
C LEU A 48 -16.58 1.24 -11.98
N PRO A 49 -17.90 1.05 -11.83
CA PRO A 49 -18.57 -0.20 -12.24
C PRO A 49 -18.51 -0.50 -13.74
N ASP A 50 -18.30 0.51 -14.58
CA ASP A 50 -18.29 0.45 -16.04
C ASP A 50 -16.88 0.36 -16.65
N ALA A 51 -15.87 0.10 -15.83
CA ALA A 51 -14.49 -0.10 -16.28
C ALA A 51 -14.40 -1.23 -17.33
N LEU A 52 -13.71 -0.95 -18.43
CA LEU A 52 -13.54 -1.90 -19.53
C LEU A 52 -12.33 -2.82 -19.29
N VAL A 53 -12.43 -4.07 -19.75
CA VAL A 53 -11.34 -5.05 -19.65
C VAL A 53 -10.12 -4.62 -20.44
N ASP A 54 -10.31 -3.95 -21.57
CA ASP A 54 -9.21 -3.40 -22.38
C ASP A 54 -8.41 -2.33 -21.63
N ASP A 55 -9.09 -1.48 -20.85
CA ASP A 55 -8.44 -0.50 -19.99
C ASP A 55 -7.67 -1.17 -18.85
N LEU A 56 -8.26 -2.19 -18.22
CA LEU A 56 -7.57 -2.97 -17.19
C LEU A 56 -6.28 -3.60 -17.75
N CYS A 57 -6.35 -4.18 -18.94
CA CYS A 57 -5.20 -4.79 -19.62
C CYS A 57 -4.10 -3.75 -19.91
N ARG A 58 -4.47 -2.62 -20.52
CA ARG A 58 -3.54 -1.53 -20.83
C ARG A 58 -2.90 -0.95 -19.56
N LEU A 59 -3.71 -0.68 -18.54
CA LEU A 59 -3.26 -0.04 -17.31
C LEU A 59 -2.44 -0.97 -16.42
N ASN A 60 -2.66 -2.28 -16.48
CA ASN A 60 -1.78 -3.26 -15.84
C ASN A 60 -0.32 -3.10 -16.33
N PHE A 61 -0.13 -2.98 -17.65
CA PHE A 61 1.20 -2.76 -18.24
C PHE A 61 1.73 -1.36 -17.98
N ALA A 62 0.91 -0.33 -18.15
CA ALA A 62 1.32 1.06 -17.93
C ALA A 62 1.78 1.30 -16.48
N LEU A 63 1.07 0.71 -15.51
CA LEU A 63 1.50 0.76 -14.11
C LEU A 63 2.77 -0.06 -13.88
N GLY A 64 2.94 -1.21 -14.55
CA GLY A 64 4.18 -1.98 -14.52
C GLY A 64 5.41 -1.16 -14.94
N GLU A 65 5.29 -0.36 -16.00
CA GLU A 65 6.36 0.57 -16.45
C GLU A 65 6.68 1.63 -15.38
N ALA A 66 5.65 2.22 -14.77
CA ALA A 66 5.82 3.22 -13.73
C ALA A 66 6.47 2.62 -12.47
N LEU A 67 6.06 1.42 -12.06
CA LEU A 67 6.65 0.68 -10.93
C LEU A 67 8.11 0.32 -11.20
N ALA A 68 8.44 -0.13 -12.42
CA ALA A 68 9.82 -0.41 -12.80
C ALA A 68 10.70 0.84 -12.74
N THR A 69 10.19 1.96 -13.26
CA THR A 69 10.88 3.25 -13.21
C THR A 69 11.14 3.68 -11.76
N ALA A 70 10.15 3.54 -10.89
CA ALA A 70 10.30 3.86 -9.47
C ALA A 70 11.33 2.95 -8.78
N ALA A 71 11.31 1.65 -9.07
CA ALA A 71 12.28 0.68 -8.53
C ALA A 71 13.72 1.02 -8.93
N LEU A 72 13.95 1.33 -10.21
CA LEU A 72 15.28 1.76 -10.69
C LEU A 72 15.74 3.05 -10.00
N ALA A 73 14.82 3.98 -9.77
CA ALA A 73 15.19 5.25 -9.17
C ALA A 73 15.55 5.17 -7.68
N VAL A 74 14.91 4.29 -6.88
CA VAL A 74 15.34 4.10 -5.48
C VAL A 74 16.69 3.36 -5.41
N ILE A 75 16.99 2.50 -6.38
CA ILE A 75 18.29 1.82 -6.52
C ILE A 75 19.38 2.85 -6.83
N GLU A 76 19.12 3.74 -7.80
CA GLU A 76 20.03 4.83 -8.16
C GLU A 76 20.24 5.80 -6.97
N GLU A 77 19.19 6.15 -6.24
CA GLU A 77 19.28 7.02 -5.05
C GLU A 77 20.14 6.41 -3.94
N ALA A 78 20.14 5.09 -3.81
CA ALA A 78 21.05 4.36 -2.92
C ALA A 78 22.50 4.28 -3.43
N GLY A 79 22.78 4.76 -4.65
CA GLY A 79 24.08 4.64 -5.31
C GLY A 79 24.43 3.21 -5.74
N MET A 80 23.42 2.34 -5.87
CA MET A 80 23.57 0.94 -6.24
C MET A 80 23.19 0.73 -7.71
N LYS A 81 23.49 -0.47 -8.22
CA LYS A 81 23.07 -0.91 -9.55
C LYS A 81 22.00 -1.99 -9.47
N PRO A 82 21.14 -2.15 -10.50
CA PRO A 82 20.12 -3.19 -10.51
C PRO A 82 20.66 -4.61 -10.29
N GLU A 83 21.87 -4.91 -10.77
CA GLU A 83 22.48 -6.24 -10.62
C GLU A 83 22.91 -6.56 -9.18
N GLU A 84 22.94 -5.56 -8.29
CA GLU A 84 23.24 -5.72 -6.87
C GLU A 84 21.98 -5.98 -6.03
N VAL A 85 20.80 -6.04 -6.66
CA VAL A 85 19.51 -6.28 -6.01
C VAL A 85 19.01 -7.68 -6.36
N ASP A 86 18.77 -8.50 -5.33
CA ASP A 86 18.36 -9.89 -5.52
C ASP A 86 16.93 -10.03 -6.06
N LEU A 87 16.01 -9.21 -5.56
CA LEU A 87 14.58 -9.31 -5.86
C LEU A 87 13.84 -7.98 -5.75
N VAL A 88 12.76 -7.85 -6.52
CA VAL A 88 11.74 -6.80 -6.37
C VAL A 88 10.46 -7.43 -5.82
N GLY A 89 9.98 -6.93 -4.68
CA GLY A 89 8.64 -7.23 -4.17
C GLY A 89 7.65 -6.15 -4.57
N SER A 90 6.67 -6.48 -5.42
CA SER A 90 5.67 -5.51 -5.91
C SER A 90 4.25 -5.91 -5.54
N HIS A 91 3.62 -5.11 -4.68
CA HIS A 91 2.18 -5.25 -4.42
C HIS A 91 1.32 -4.80 -5.61
N GLY A 92 1.80 -3.83 -6.40
CA GLY A 92 0.99 -3.16 -7.42
C GLY A 92 -0.08 -2.23 -6.83
N GLN A 93 -1.13 -2.00 -7.60
CA GLN A 93 -2.32 -1.21 -7.25
C GLN A 93 -3.52 -2.14 -7.10
N THR A 94 -4.21 -2.08 -5.96
CA THR A 94 -5.50 -2.78 -5.80
C THR A 94 -6.57 -2.10 -6.66
N VAL A 95 -7.21 -2.87 -7.53
CA VAL A 95 -8.38 -2.45 -8.31
C VAL A 95 -9.68 -2.87 -7.62
N ARG A 96 -9.71 -4.12 -7.13
CA ARG A 96 -10.85 -4.69 -6.39
C ARG A 96 -10.37 -5.62 -5.28
N HIS A 97 -11.09 -5.61 -4.17
CA HIS A 97 -10.86 -6.51 -3.04
C HIS A 97 -12.21 -6.92 -2.46
N LEU A 98 -12.54 -8.21 -2.55
CA LEU A 98 -13.85 -8.79 -2.25
C LEU A 98 -13.69 -10.05 -1.39
N PRO A 99 -13.21 -9.94 -0.14
CA PRO A 99 -13.04 -11.11 0.75
C PRO A 99 -14.37 -11.79 1.10
N GLY A 100 -15.47 -11.03 1.20
CA GLY A 100 -16.83 -11.56 1.37
C GLY A 100 -17.52 -11.98 0.07
N GLY A 101 -16.83 -11.92 -1.07
CA GLY A 101 -17.37 -12.33 -2.37
C GLY A 101 -17.64 -13.84 -2.46
N GLN A 102 -18.33 -14.27 -3.51
CA GLN A 102 -18.54 -15.69 -3.81
C GLN A 102 -18.14 -16.01 -5.26
N PRO A 103 -16.94 -16.58 -5.50
CA PRO A 103 -15.90 -16.87 -4.51
C PRO A 103 -15.22 -15.59 -3.96
N PRO A 104 -14.58 -15.65 -2.77
CA PRO A 104 -13.69 -14.59 -2.31
C PRO A 104 -12.63 -14.30 -3.36
N SER A 105 -12.37 -13.02 -3.63
CA SER A 105 -11.43 -12.63 -4.69
C SER A 105 -10.78 -11.28 -4.45
N THR A 106 -9.63 -11.06 -5.07
CA THR A 106 -8.95 -9.78 -5.10
C THR A 106 -8.16 -9.63 -6.41
N LEU A 107 -7.95 -8.38 -6.82
CA LEU A 107 -7.22 -8.05 -8.03
C LEU A 107 -6.31 -6.86 -7.78
N GLN A 108 -5.01 -7.11 -7.92
CA GLN A 108 -3.97 -6.10 -8.00
C GLN A 108 -3.43 -6.06 -9.44
N ILE A 109 -3.11 -4.87 -9.93
CA ILE A 109 -2.46 -4.67 -11.24
C ILE A 109 -1.09 -4.00 -11.07
N GLY A 110 -0.29 -4.04 -12.13
CA GLY A 110 1.11 -3.62 -12.14
C GLY A 110 1.97 -4.79 -12.58
N GLU A 111 2.03 -5.02 -13.89
CA GLU A 111 2.50 -6.27 -14.50
C GLU A 111 3.92 -6.67 -14.04
N PRO A 112 4.08 -7.76 -13.25
CA PRO A 112 5.38 -8.17 -12.76
C PRO A 112 6.36 -8.57 -13.86
N ALA A 113 5.88 -9.10 -15.00
CA ALA A 113 6.76 -9.42 -16.12
C ALA A 113 7.37 -8.16 -16.75
N VAL A 114 6.63 -7.05 -16.78
CA VAL A 114 7.14 -5.74 -17.23
C VAL A 114 8.20 -5.26 -16.25
N ILE A 115 7.92 -5.30 -14.95
CA ILE A 115 8.88 -4.90 -13.91
C ILE A 115 10.18 -5.70 -14.06
N ALA A 116 10.10 -7.02 -14.11
CA ALA A 116 11.27 -7.89 -14.25
C ALA A 116 12.07 -7.61 -15.54
N GLN A 117 11.38 -7.40 -16.67
CA GLN A 117 12.06 -7.11 -17.94
C GLN A 117 12.72 -5.73 -17.98
N ARG A 118 12.14 -4.74 -17.30
CA ARG A 118 12.67 -3.37 -17.28
C ARG A 118 13.80 -3.20 -16.29
N THR A 119 13.76 -3.89 -15.16
CA THR A 119 14.79 -3.80 -14.12
C THR A 119 15.91 -4.82 -14.31
N GLY A 120 15.64 -5.94 -14.98
CA GLY A 120 16.55 -7.09 -15.01
C GLY A 120 16.56 -7.91 -13.72
N ILE A 121 15.66 -7.60 -12.76
CA ILE A 121 15.62 -8.19 -11.42
C ILE A 121 14.44 -9.16 -11.31
N THR A 122 14.66 -10.30 -10.65
CA THR A 122 13.57 -11.24 -10.33
C THR A 122 12.47 -10.52 -9.56
N THR A 123 11.23 -10.56 -10.07
CA THR A 123 10.11 -9.85 -9.47
C THR A 123 9.09 -10.82 -8.87
N ILE A 124 8.78 -10.63 -7.59
CA ILE A 124 7.72 -11.32 -6.86
C ILE A 124 6.57 -10.33 -6.67
N ALA A 125 5.36 -10.73 -7.04
CA ALA A 125 4.16 -9.91 -6.93
C ALA A 125 2.96 -10.76 -6.51
N ASP A 126 1.77 -10.15 -6.52
CA ASP A 126 0.48 -10.84 -6.30
C ASP A 126 0.37 -11.54 -4.93
N PHE A 127 0.74 -10.81 -3.88
CA PHE A 127 0.82 -11.38 -2.53
C PHE A 127 -0.55 -11.74 -1.92
N ARG A 128 -1.61 -10.99 -2.24
CA ARG A 128 -2.92 -11.16 -1.58
C ARG A 128 -3.67 -12.42 -2.02
N PRO A 129 -3.69 -12.80 -3.31
CA PRO A 129 -4.34 -14.04 -3.71
C PRO A 129 -3.78 -15.28 -3.01
N ALA A 130 -2.48 -15.30 -2.66
CA ALA A 130 -1.89 -16.42 -1.93
C ALA A 130 -2.53 -16.60 -0.54
N ASP A 131 -2.75 -15.52 0.20
CA ASP A 131 -3.43 -15.56 1.50
C ASP A 131 -4.91 -15.93 1.36
N MET A 132 -5.62 -15.36 0.39
CA MET A 132 -7.02 -15.71 0.12
C MET A 132 -7.19 -17.18 -0.29
N ALA A 133 -6.27 -17.71 -1.09
CA ALA A 133 -6.26 -19.13 -1.47
C ALA A 133 -5.99 -20.06 -0.27
N ALA A 134 -5.26 -19.58 0.74
CA ALA A 134 -5.05 -20.27 2.01
C ALA A 134 -6.24 -20.14 2.99
N GLY A 135 -7.31 -19.43 2.60
CA GLY A 135 -8.50 -19.21 3.42
C GLY A 135 -8.48 -17.93 4.26
N GLY A 136 -7.47 -17.08 4.09
CA GLY A 136 -7.41 -15.75 4.68
C GLY A 136 -8.26 -14.72 3.93
N GLU A 137 -8.23 -13.47 4.40
CA GLU A 137 -8.97 -12.37 3.77
C GLU A 137 -8.15 -11.63 2.71
N GLY A 138 -6.84 -11.87 2.59
CA GLY A 138 -5.92 -11.17 1.71
C GLY A 138 -5.44 -9.82 2.26
N ALA A 139 -5.86 -9.43 3.46
CA ALA A 139 -5.52 -8.19 4.14
C ALA A 139 -5.87 -8.24 5.65
N PRO A 140 -5.22 -7.42 6.49
CA PRO A 140 -3.93 -6.77 6.25
C PRO A 140 -2.78 -7.79 6.35
N LEU A 141 -1.79 -7.72 5.44
CA LEU A 141 -0.61 -8.60 5.47
C LEU A 141 0.57 -8.05 6.30
N VAL A 142 0.51 -6.75 6.62
CA VAL A 142 1.50 -6.01 7.42
C VAL A 142 1.70 -6.53 8.86
N PRO A 143 0.70 -7.12 9.56
CA PRO A 143 0.85 -7.51 10.97
C PRO A 143 2.01 -8.46 11.25
N LEU A 144 2.35 -9.34 10.29
CA LEU A 144 3.52 -10.21 10.41
C LEU A 144 4.83 -9.40 10.47
N VAL A 145 4.95 -8.40 9.60
CA VAL A 145 6.13 -7.52 9.52
C VAL A 145 6.19 -6.62 10.76
N ASP A 146 5.05 -6.08 11.18
CA ASP A 146 4.93 -5.31 12.42
C ASP A 146 5.41 -6.12 13.63
N HIS A 147 4.99 -7.38 13.73
CA HIS A 147 5.46 -8.29 14.77
C HIS A 147 6.97 -8.50 14.69
N MET A 148 7.53 -8.80 13.51
CA MET A 148 8.98 -8.98 13.35
C MET A 148 9.80 -7.73 13.73
N LEU A 149 9.32 -6.55 13.37
CA LEU A 149 10.01 -5.29 13.66
C LEU A 149 9.85 -4.83 15.11
N PHE A 150 8.67 -5.06 15.70
CA PHE A 150 8.27 -4.39 16.94
C PHE A 150 7.90 -5.34 18.10
N ALA A 151 8.02 -6.66 17.98
CA ALA A 151 7.80 -7.57 19.12
C ALA A 151 9.02 -7.73 20.03
N SER A 152 10.22 -7.36 19.56
CA SER A 152 11.51 -7.68 20.21
C SER A 152 11.80 -6.95 21.53
N GLU A 153 11.04 -5.90 21.88
CA GLU A 153 11.26 -5.16 23.12
C GLU A 153 10.42 -5.73 24.27
N ALA A 154 11.05 -6.60 25.06
CA ALA A 154 10.40 -7.33 26.14
C ALA A 154 9.62 -6.41 27.10
N GLY A 155 8.35 -6.76 27.36
CA GLY A 155 7.53 -6.14 28.39
C GLY A 155 6.71 -4.91 27.97
N LYS A 156 6.73 -4.50 26.71
CA LYS A 156 5.87 -3.40 26.21
C LYS A 156 4.90 -3.89 25.15
N GLY A 157 3.62 -3.58 25.33
CA GLY A 157 2.63 -3.67 24.26
C GLY A 157 2.75 -2.47 23.33
N ARG A 158 2.46 -2.66 22.04
CA ARG A 158 2.53 -1.63 21.01
C ARG A 158 1.26 -1.62 20.17
N ILE A 159 0.90 -0.45 19.70
CA ILE A 159 -0.17 -0.24 18.74
C ILE A 159 0.44 0.50 17.56
N MET A 160 0.37 -0.08 16.37
CA MET A 160 0.73 0.57 15.13
C MET A 160 -0.57 1.00 14.46
N LEU A 161 -0.75 2.31 14.33
CA LEU A 161 -1.91 2.92 13.68
C LEU A 161 -1.46 3.50 12.35
N ASN A 162 -1.95 2.94 11.25
CA ASN A 162 -1.76 3.50 9.92
C ASN A 162 -3.02 4.25 9.52
N ILE A 163 -2.86 5.51 9.11
CA ILE A 163 -3.94 6.39 8.66
C ILE A 163 -3.73 6.67 7.16
N GLY A 164 -4.05 5.69 6.33
CA GLY A 164 -4.10 5.84 4.88
C GLY A 164 -5.48 6.31 4.41
N GLY A 165 -5.91 5.93 3.20
CA GLY A 165 -7.30 6.12 2.78
C GLY A 165 -8.29 5.42 3.73
N ILE A 166 -7.96 4.20 4.15
CA ILE A 166 -8.60 3.45 5.25
C ILE A 166 -7.60 3.41 6.41
N ALA A 167 -8.10 3.65 7.63
CA ALA A 167 -7.30 3.52 8.84
C ALA A 167 -7.31 2.06 9.32
N ASN A 168 -6.15 1.54 9.71
CA ASN A 168 -6.04 0.21 10.28
C ASN A 168 -5.08 0.18 11.46
N VAL A 169 -5.26 -0.83 12.29
CA VAL A 169 -4.49 -1.00 13.51
C VAL A 169 -3.90 -2.39 13.57
N THR A 170 -2.65 -2.48 14.00
CA THR A 170 -2.05 -3.70 14.52
C THR A 170 -1.79 -3.50 16.01
N VAL A 171 -2.28 -4.43 16.84
CA VAL A 171 -2.06 -4.47 18.28
C VAL A 171 -1.12 -5.62 18.59
N LEU A 172 0.03 -5.29 19.16
CA LEU A 172 1.03 -6.23 19.67
C LEU A 172 1.01 -6.20 21.19
N PRO A 173 0.34 -7.14 21.88
CA PRO A 173 0.46 -7.26 23.33
C PRO A 173 1.91 -7.48 23.76
N ALA A 174 2.23 -7.13 25.01
CA ALA A 174 3.58 -7.32 25.55
C ALA A 174 3.96 -8.80 25.57
N GLY A 175 5.04 -9.18 24.88
CA GLY A 175 5.48 -10.57 24.79
C GLY A 175 4.56 -11.47 23.95
N ALA A 176 3.66 -10.88 23.16
CA ALA A 176 2.78 -11.61 22.25
C ALA A 176 3.60 -12.46 21.28
N GLY A 177 3.19 -13.71 21.08
CA GLY A 177 3.60 -14.50 19.91
C GLY A 177 2.83 -14.06 18.64
N PRO A 178 3.19 -14.59 17.45
CA PRO A 178 2.54 -14.22 16.19
C PRO A 178 1.02 -14.42 16.17
N ASN A 179 0.50 -15.41 16.90
CA ASN A 179 -0.94 -15.73 16.95
C ASN A 179 -1.73 -14.83 17.90
N GLU A 180 -1.06 -13.98 18.68
CA GLU A 180 -1.69 -13.05 19.63
C GLU A 180 -1.73 -11.62 19.06
N VAL A 181 -1.21 -11.43 17.84
CA VAL A 181 -1.29 -10.18 17.09
C VAL A 181 -2.72 -10.00 16.61
N LEU A 182 -3.31 -8.85 16.95
CA LEU A 182 -4.63 -8.46 16.43
C LEU A 182 -4.43 -7.40 15.37
N ALA A 183 -5.09 -7.54 14.23
CA ALA A 183 -5.10 -6.50 13.22
C ALA A 183 -6.44 -6.41 12.50
N PHE A 184 -6.90 -5.20 12.27
CA PHE A 184 -8.19 -4.95 11.62
C PHE A 184 -8.28 -3.49 11.13
N ASP A 185 -9.16 -3.27 10.16
CA ASP A 185 -9.51 -1.93 9.71
C ASP A 185 -10.44 -1.24 10.72
N LEU A 186 -10.18 0.04 11.00
CA LEU A 186 -11.01 0.87 11.89
C LEU A 186 -12.12 1.61 11.13
N GLY A 187 -11.97 1.76 9.80
CA GLY A 187 -12.88 2.53 8.95
C GLY A 187 -12.14 3.59 8.11
N PRO A 188 -12.82 4.65 7.65
CA PRO A 188 -12.19 5.67 6.82
C PRO A 188 -11.05 6.37 7.57
N GLY A 189 -9.89 6.48 6.91
CA GLY A 189 -8.81 7.38 7.31
C GLY A 189 -8.98 8.71 6.58
N ASN A 190 -8.16 8.96 5.57
CA ASN A 190 -8.18 10.22 4.82
C ASN A 190 -9.21 10.25 3.67
N VAL A 191 -9.77 9.11 3.24
CA VAL A 191 -10.56 9.02 1.98
C VAL A 191 -11.74 9.99 1.92
N LEU A 192 -12.47 10.19 3.03
CA LEU A 192 -13.61 11.11 3.07
C LEU A 192 -13.19 12.57 3.13
N MET A 193 -12.14 12.87 3.89
CA MET A 193 -11.58 14.22 4.02
C MET A 193 -10.99 14.69 2.70
N ASP A 194 -10.21 13.83 2.03
CA ASP A 194 -9.62 14.10 0.73
C ASP A 194 -10.71 14.32 -0.32
N GLY A 195 -11.74 13.46 -0.34
CA GLY A 195 -12.92 13.64 -1.20
C GLY A 195 -13.63 14.98 -0.97
N ALA A 196 -13.79 15.40 0.29
CA ALA A 196 -14.37 16.70 0.62
C ALA A 196 -13.50 17.87 0.15
N VAL A 197 -12.17 17.79 0.30
CA VAL A 197 -11.26 18.83 -0.19
C VAL A 197 -11.29 18.94 -1.72
N VAL A 198 -11.25 17.81 -2.43
CA VAL A 198 -11.37 17.79 -3.88
C VAL A 198 -12.69 18.44 -4.31
N TYR A 199 -13.81 18.06 -3.68
CA TYR A 199 -15.12 18.62 -3.99
C TYR A 199 -15.18 20.15 -3.74
N LEU A 200 -14.77 20.59 -2.56
CA LEU A 200 -14.86 22.00 -2.13
C LEU A 200 -13.92 22.93 -2.91
N THR A 201 -12.78 22.41 -3.37
CA THR A 201 -11.77 23.21 -4.10
C THR A 201 -11.92 23.11 -5.62
N GLY A 202 -12.87 22.31 -6.12
CA GLY A 202 -13.01 22.03 -7.54
C GLY A 202 -11.79 21.31 -8.11
N GLY A 203 -11.17 20.43 -7.33
CA GLY A 203 -10.00 19.63 -7.71
C GLY A 203 -8.64 20.37 -7.66
N ARG A 204 -8.60 21.61 -7.18
CA ARG A 204 -7.32 22.36 -7.04
C ARG A 204 -6.43 21.80 -5.94
N GLU A 205 -7.03 21.28 -4.87
CA GLU A 205 -6.33 20.59 -3.80
C GLU A 205 -6.87 19.16 -3.68
N ARG A 206 -6.03 18.26 -3.18
CA ARG A 206 -6.32 16.81 -3.15
C ARG A 206 -6.50 16.26 -1.73
N PHE A 207 -6.02 16.97 -0.73
CA PHE A 207 -6.10 16.61 0.69
C PHE A 207 -6.00 17.87 1.55
N ASP A 208 -6.39 17.77 2.82
CA ASP A 208 -6.25 18.87 3.76
C ASP A 208 -4.81 18.96 4.28
N ARG A 209 -4.02 19.85 3.67
CA ARG A 209 -2.61 20.00 4.03
C ARG A 209 -2.46 20.44 5.47
N ASP A 210 -1.71 19.64 6.24
CA ASP A 210 -1.44 19.84 7.66
C ASP A 210 -2.71 19.94 8.54
N GLY A 211 -3.86 19.46 8.04
CA GLY A 211 -5.15 19.57 8.72
C GLY A 211 -5.66 21.02 8.86
N ALA A 212 -5.16 21.95 8.04
CA ALA A 212 -5.42 23.38 8.21
C ALA A 212 -6.91 23.75 8.04
N ARG A 213 -7.63 23.11 7.11
CA ARG A 213 -9.06 23.36 6.89
C ARG A 213 -9.88 22.80 8.04
N ALA A 214 -9.59 21.58 8.47
CA ALA A 214 -10.25 20.93 9.59
C ALA A 214 -10.05 21.73 10.90
N ALA A 215 -8.83 22.19 11.17
CA ALA A 215 -8.49 22.98 12.35
C ALA A 215 -9.17 24.37 12.38
N ALA A 216 -9.45 24.95 11.22
CA ALA A 216 -10.21 26.21 11.10
C ALA A 216 -11.73 26.02 11.24
N GLY A 217 -12.21 24.78 11.12
CA GLY A 217 -13.61 24.41 11.24
C GLY A 217 -14.06 24.16 12.68
N ARG A 218 -15.33 23.78 12.81
CA ARG A 218 -15.90 23.26 14.04
C ARG A 218 -16.70 22.01 13.69
N ALA A 219 -16.43 20.91 14.39
CA ALA A 219 -17.16 19.67 14.20
C ALA A 219 -18.65 19.86 14.53
N ASP A 220 -19.50 19.29 13.68
CA ASP A 220 -20.91 19.07 13.98
C ASP A 220 -21.06 17.69 14.62
N GLU A 221 -21.10 17.67 15.95
CA GLU A 221 -21.13 16.45 16.76
C GLU A 221 -22.34 15.55 16.43
N GLU A 222 -23.46 16.12 16.00
CA GLU A 222 -24.64 15.32 15.63
C GLU A 222 -24.40 14.54 14.34
N SER A 223 -23.72 15.16 13.37
CA SER A 223 -23.36 14.50 12.11
C SER A 223 -22.30 13.41 12.31
N VAL A 224 -21.37 13.57 13.26
CA VAL A 224 -20.34 12.56 13.57
C VAL A 224 -20.91 11.36 14.32
N ALA A 225 -21.94 11.55 15.15
CA ALA A 225 -22.54 10.49 15.96
C ALA A 225 -23.51 9.57 15.20
N ARG A 226 -23.84 9.89 13.94
CA ARG A 226 -24.75 9.13 13.08
C ARG A 226 -24.01 8.04 12.30
#